data_AF-A0A4R9PIN1-F1
#
_entry.id   AF-A0A4R9PIN1-F1
#
_cell.length_a   1.000
_cell.length_b   1.000
_cell.length_c   1.000
_cell.angle_alpha   90.00
_cell.angle_beta   90.00
_cell.angle_gamma   90.00
#
_symmetry.space_group_name_H-M   'P 1'
#
loop_
_entity.id
_entity.type
_entity.pdbx_description
1 polymer ?
#
loop_
_entity_poly.entity_id
_entity_poly.type
_entity_poly.pdbx_seq_one_letter_code
_entity_poly.pdbx_strand_id
1 'polypeptide(L)'
;MPLRSPLILDLDGGVLPLPQAQTLALPQWHDPLRFACSNATLDRFAAEVLAPLPAQLGTVMLGSGDFHHLSLPLLRRMRAQAPFQLVVLDNHPDNMRFPFGMHCGSWVNA
;
A
#
# COMPACT_ATOMS: atom_id res chain seq x y z
N MET A 1 -12.74 6.33 -19.70
CA MET A 1 -12.96 6.68 -18.28
C MET A 1 -12.15 7.94 -17.99
N PRO A 2 -12.68 8.94 -17.26
CA PRO A 2 -11.88 10.09 -16.86
C PRO A 2 -10.67 9.64 -16.02
N LEU A 3 -9.53 10.29 -16.22
CA LEU A 3 -8.34 10.07 -15.40
C LEU A 3 -8.67 10.39 -13.95
N ARG A 4 -8.36 9.47 -13.04
CA ARG A 4 -8.50 9.70 -11.61
C ARG A 4 -7.22 10.34 -11.08
N SER A 5 -7.38 11.33 -10.21
CA SER A 5 -6.26 11.92 -9.49
C SER A 5 -5.44 10.82 -8.79
N PRO A 6 -4.10 10.88 -8.86
CA PRO A 6 -3.25 10.06 -8.02
C PRO A 6 -3.53 10.29 -6.55
N LEU A 7 -3.27 9.29 -5.72
CA LEU A 7 -3.36 9.35 -4.27
C LEU A 7 -1.96 9.10 -3.69
N ILE A 8 -1.49 9.98 -2.83
CA ILE A 8 -0.28 9.77 -2.04
C ILE A 8 -0.73 9.40 -0.64
N LEU A 9 -0.41 8.17 -0.21
CA LEU A 9 -0.42 7.80 1.20
C LEU A 9 0.95 8.18 1.75
N ASP A 10 1.02 9.34 2.41
CA ASP A 10 2.28 9.94 2.83
C ASP A 10 2.63 9.51 4.26
N LEU A 11 3.49 8.49 4.38
CA LEU A 11 3.91 7.92 5.65
C LEU A 11 5.19 8.57 6.22
N ASP A 12 5.98 9.23 5.37
CA ASP A 12 7.35 9.62 5.72
C ASP A 12 7.94 10.78 4.91
N GLY A 13 7.17 11.41 4.02
CA GLY A 13 7.65 12.45 3.12
C GLY A 13 8.53 11.95 1.98
N GLY A 14 8.57 10.64 1.70
CA GLY A 14 9.42 10.04 0.67
C GLY A 14 8.95 10.26 -0.77
N VAL A 15 7.68 10.65 -0.97
CA VAL A 15 7.11 10.89 -2.30
C VAL A 15 7.32 12.36 -2.70
N LEU A 16 7.99 12.59 -3.82
CA LEU A 16 8.15 13.93 -4.38
C LEU A 16 6.80 14.53 -4.82
N PRO A 17 6.65 15.87 -4.84
CA PRO A 17 5.42 16.52 -5.27
C PRO A 17 4.94 16.01 -6.64
N LEU A 18 3.74 15.45 -6.67
CA LEU A 18 3.10 14.95 -7.88
C LEU A 18 1.91 15.86 -8.25
N PRO A 19 1.89 16.48 -9.44
CA PRO A 19 0.78 17.34 -9.85
C PRO A 19 -0.56 16.62 -9.78
N GLN A 20 -1.60 17.31 -9.30
CA GLN A 20 -2.99 16.82 -9.23
C GLN A 20 -3.20 15.62 -8.29
N ALA A 21 -2.17 15.23 -7.53
CA ALA A 21 -2.30 14.19 -6.52
C ALA A 21 -3.05 14.71 -5.30
N GLN A 22 -3.89 13.84 -4.73
CA GLN A 22 -4.44 14.02 -3.39
C GLN A 22 -3.45 13.40 -2.41
N THR A 23 -3.09 14.14 -1.36
CA THR A 23 -2.15 13.63 -0.33
C THR A 23 -2.89 13.39 0.97
N LEU A 24 -2.76 12.18 1.51
CA LEU A 24 -3.21 11.82 2.84
C LEU A 24 -1.98 11.67 3.73
N ALA A 25 -1.77 12.62 4.63
CA ALA A 25 -0.68 12.58 5.61
C ALA A 25 -1.00 11.53 6.69
N LEU A 26 -0.09 10.57 6.85
CA LEU A 26 -0.22 9.41 7.73
C LEU A 26 1.03 9.18 8.61
N PRO A 27 1.63 10.23 9.21
CA PRO A 27 2.86 10.07 10.00
C PRO A 27 2.69 9.12 11.20
N GLN A 28 1.48 9.00 11.74
CA GLN A 28 1.16 8.05 12.81
C GLN A 28 1.31 6.58 12.40
N TRP A 29 1.38 6.31 11.09
CA TRP A 29 1.58 4.98 10.52
C TRP A 29 3.02 4.72 10.08
N HIS A 30 3.95 5.68 10.26
CA HIS A 30 5.37 5.51 9.94
C HIS A 30 5.98 4.32 10.68
N ASP A 31 6.26 4.48 11.98
CA ASP A 31 6.91 3.45 12.79
C ASP A 31 6.13 2.13 12.84
N PRO A 32 4.78 2.11 12.91
CA PRO A 32 4.03 0.86 12.97
C PRO A 32 4.09 0.01 11.68
N LEU A 33 4.40 0.59 10.53
CA LEU A 33 4.37 -0.10 9.23
C LEU A 33 5.74 -0.21 8.59
N ARG A 34 6.72 0.60 8.95
CA ARG A 34 8.01 0.66 8.25
C ARG A 34 8.70 -0.71 8.23
N PHE A 35 9.04 -1.18 7.03
CA PHE A 35 9.62 -2.50 6.71
C PHE A 35 8.76 -3.72 7.03
N ALA A 36 8.11 -3.74 8.19
CA ALA A 36 7.23 -4.83 8.60
C ALA A 36 6.23 -4.41 9.67
N CYS A 37 5.15 -5.19 9.78
CA CYS A 37 4.15 -5.03 10.81
C CYS A 37 3.49 -6.37 11.17
N SER A 38 2.71 -6.38 12.25
CA SER A 38 1.83 -7.52 12.55
C SER A 38 0.65 -7.55 11.58
N ASN A 39 0.03 -8.72 11.38
CA ASN A 39 -1.20 -8.81 10.59
C ASN A 39 -2.31 -7.91 11.16
N ALA A 40 -2.44 -7.84 12.48
CA ALA A 40 -3.41 -6.97 13.13
C ALA A 40 -3.16 -5.48 12.84
N THR A 41 -1.90 -5.05 12.79
CA THR A 41 -1.52 -3.68 12.42
C THR A 41 -1.90 -3.40 10.96
N LEU A 42 -1.63 -4.34 10.05
CA LEU A 42 -1.96 -4.21 8.63
C LEU A 42 -3.48 -4.15 8.40
N ASP A 43 -4.23 -5.00 9.10
CA ASP A 43 -5.69 -5.03 9.03
C ASP A 43 -6.29 -3.73 9.59
N ARG A 44 -5.74 -3.20 10.68
CA ARG A 44 -6.13 -1.90 11.24
C ARG A 44 -5.87 -0.77 10.25
N PHE A 45 -4.69 -0.77 9.59
CA PHE A 45 -4.39 0.21 8.53
C PHE A 45 -5.41 0.12 7.39
N ALA A 46 -5.72 -1.09 6.92
CA ALA A 46 -6.70 -1.28 5.85
C ALA A 46 -8.10 -0.78 6.26
N ALA A 47 -8.52 -1.02 7.50
CA ALA A 47 -9.81 -0.59 8.02
C ALA A 47 -9.90 0.94 8.21
N GLU A 48 -8.88 1.55 8.81
CA GLU A 48 -8.91 2.97 9.18
C GLU A 48 -8.55 3.89 8.00
N VAL A 49 -7.64 3.45 7.12
CA VAL A 49 -7.10 4.29 6.03
C VAL A 49 -7.73 3.93 4.69
N LEU A 50 -7.80 2.64 4.34
CA LEU A 50 -8.18 2.24 2.97
C LEU A 50 -9.69 2.02 2.79
N ALA A 51 -10.40 1.56 3.82
CA ALA A 51 -11.84 1.31 3.74
C ALA A 51 -12.66 2.59 3.48
N PRO A 52 -12.34 3.77 4.06
CA PRO A 52 -13.06 5.01 3.77
C PRO A 52 -12.82 5.57 2.35
N LEU A 53 -11.79 5.08 1.65
CA LEU A 53 -11.45 5.58 0.32
C LEU A 53 -12.43 5.08 -0.76
N PRO A 54 -12.67 5.86 -1.83
CA PRO A 54 -13.53 5.44 -2.94
C PRO A 54 -13.14 4.07 -3.47
N ALA A 55 -14.11 3.21 -3.81
CA ALA A 55 -13.87 1.83 -4.29
C ALA A 55 -12.83 1.76 -5.43
N GLN A 56 -12.80 2.80 -6.24
CA GLN A 56 -12.03 2.92 -7.46
C GLN A 56 -11.03 4.09 -7.32
N LEU A 57 -9.76 3.74 -7.06
CA LEU A 57 -8.66 4.71 -6.87
C LEU A 57 -7.97 5.05 -8.20
N GLY A 58 -7.24 6.17 -8.22
CA GLY A 58 -6.18 6.42 -9.20
C GLY A 58 -4.89 5.69 -8.81
N THR A 59 -3.76 6.07 -9.43
CA THR A 59 -2.44 5.56 -9.03
C THR A 59 -2.17 5.90 -7.57
N VAL A 60 -1.76 4.90 -6.78
CA VAL A 60 -1.43 5.09 -5.36
C VAL A 60 0.09 5.12 -5.19
N MET A 61 0.60 6.16 -4.54
CA MET A 61 1.99 6.27 -4.11
C MET A 61 2.05 5.98 -2.60
N LEU A 62 3.07 5.23 -2.16
CA LEU A 62 3.23 4.75 -0.79
C LEU A 62 4.56 5.23 -0.22
N GLY A 63 4.60 6.32 0.54
CA GLY A 63 5.80 6.82 1.23
C GLY A 63 7.12 6.65 0.46
N SER A 64 8.20 6.31 1.18
CA SER A 64 9.42 5.74 0.57
C SER A 64 9.25 4.25 0.25
N GLY A 65 10.31 3.63 -0.30
CA GLY A 65 10.36 2.20 -0.59
C GLY A 65 10.18 1.27 0.62
N ASP A 66 10.17 1.80 1.85
CA ASP A 66 10.07 1.00 3.07
C ASP A 66 8.64 0.48 3.36
N PHE A 67 7.67 0.80 2.50
CA PHE A 67 6.24 0.53 2.72
C PHE A 67 5.57 -0.28 1.59
N HIS A 68 6.34 -0.86 0.67
CA HIS A 68 5.76 -1.50 -0.51
C HIS A 68 4.87 -2.72 -0.22
N HIS A 69 5.00 -3.36 0.95
CA HIS A 69 4.07 -4.40 1.42
C HIS A 69 2.63 -3.90 1.63
N LEU A 70 2.41 -2.58 1.74
CA LEU A 70 1.06 -1.99 1.78
C LEU A 70 0.33 -2.10 0.43
N SER A 71 1.01 -2.57 -0.62
CA SER A 71 0.37 -3.01 -1.86
C SER A 71 -0.63 -4.15 -1.61
N LEU A 72 -0.37 -5.05 -0.66
CA LEU A 72 -1.24 -6.20 -0.38
C LEU A 72 -2.68 -5.81 -0.03
N PRO A 73 -2.97 -4.96 0.96
CA PRO A 73 -4.35 -4.57 1.27
C PRO A 73 -5.02 -3.79 0.11
N LEU A 74 -4.26 -3.04 -0.71
CA LEU A 74 -4.80 -2.41 -1.93
C LEU A 74 -5.22 -3.46 -2.96
N LEU A 75 -4.38 -4.46 -3.21
CA LEU A 75 -4.66 -5.57 -4.14
C LEU A 75 -5.83 -6.44 -3.66
N ARG A 76 -5.96 -6.67 -2.34
CA ARG A 76 -7.13 -7.36 -1.76
C ARG A 76 -8.43 -6.62 -2.07
N ARG A 77 -8.43 -5.29 -2.02
CA ARG A 77 -9.56 -4.45 -2.44
C ARG A 77 -9.86 -4.53 -3.94
N MET A 78 -8.83 -4.61 -4.78
CA MET A 78 -9.01 -4.78 -6.23
C MET A 78 -9.57 -6.17 -6.59
N ARG A 79 -9.07 -7.22 -5.95
CA ARG A 79 -9.48 -8.61 -6.19
C ARG A 79 -10.96 -8.83 -5.91
N ALA A 80 -11.49 -8.12 -4.92
CA ALA A 80 -12.91 -8.15 -4.58
C ALA A 80 -13.83 -7.59 -5.69
N GLN A 81 -13.27 -6.84 -6.66
CA GLN A 81 -14.03 -6.25 -7.77
C GLN A 81 -13.91 -7.09 -9.05
N ALA A 82 -12.72 -7.57 -9.37
CA ALA A 82 -12.44 -8.37 -10.57
C ALA A 82 -11.08 -9.09 -10.49
N PRO A 83 -10.87 -10.18 -11.25
CA PRO A 83 -9.53 -10.72 -11.44
C PRO A 83 -8.63 -9.72 -12.16
N PHE A 84 -7.33 -9.74 -11.84
CA PHE A 84 -6.33 -8.87 -12.44
C PHE A 84 -5.00 -9.61 -12.63
N GLN A 85 -4.11 -9.03 -13.42
CA GLN A 85 -2.72 -9.47 -13.55
C GLN A 85 -1.83 -8.54 -12.72
N LEU A 86 -0.94 -9.11 -11.91
CA LEU A 86 0.03 -8.35 -11.13
C LEU A 86 1.38 -8.38 -11.86
N VAL A 87 1.90 -7.20 -12.18
CA VAL A 87 3.26 -7.01 -12.69
C VAL A 87 4.05 -6.30 -11.60
N VAL A 88 5.08 -6.96 -11.06
CA VAL A 88 5.95 -6.41 -10.02
C VAL A 88 7.26 -5.97 -10.66
N LEU A 89 7.59 -4.68 -10.52
CA LEU A 89 8.85 -4.09 -10.97
C LEU A 89 9.66 -3.73 -9.72
N ASP A 90 10.40 -4.70 -9.21
CA ASP A 90 11.22 -4.54 -8.01
C ASP A 90 12.54 -5.30 -8.21
N ASN A 91 13.57 -4.89 -7.48
CA ASN A 91 14.83 -5.63 -7.41
C ASN A 91 14.69 -6.93 -6.58
N HIS A 92 13.63 -7.05 -5.78
CA HIS A 92 13.36 -8.22 -4.94
C HIS A 92 12.08 -8.94 -5.39
N PRO A 93 12.01 -10.27 -5.24
CA PRO A 93 10.81 -11.02 -5.61
C PRO A 93 9.66 -10.91 -4.60
N ASP A 94 9.94 -10.39 -3.39
CA ASP A 94 8.98 -10.18 -2.30
C ASP A 94 8.05 -11.36 -1.96
N ASN A 95 8.56 -12.58 -2.15
CA ASN A 95 7.84 -13.83 -1.95
C ASN A 95 8.37 -14.66 -0.77
N MET A 96 9.17 -14.07 0.12
CA MET A 96 9.68 -14.76 1.30
C MET A 96 8.52 -15.10 2.24
N ARG A 97 8.68 -16.17 3.03
CA ARG A 97 7.74 -16.46 4.12
C ARG A 97 8.12 -15.64 5.35
N PHE A 98 7.17 -14.86 5.86
CA PHE A 98 7.33 -14.11 7.11
C PHE A 98 6.22 -14.51 8.10
N PRO A 99 6.52 -15.38 9.08
CA PRO A 99 5.50 -15.87 9.99
C PRO A 99 5.02 -14.77 10.94
N PHE A 100 3.71 -14.78 11.24
CA PHE A 100 3.05 -13.89 12.22
C PHE A 100 3.02 -12.39 11.87
N GLY A 101 3.27 -12.01 10.62
CA GLY A 101 3.14 -10.62 10.19
C GLY A 101 3.28 -10.44 8.69
N MET A 102 3.55 -9.19 8.31
CA MET A 102 3.83 -8.77 6.95
C MET A 102 5.16 -8.02 6.93
N HIS A 103 6.02 -8.37 5.98
CA HIS A 103 7.30 -7.69 5.71
C HIS A 103 7.33 -7.25 4.25
N CYS A 104 8.09 -6.19 3.93
CA CYS A 104 8.36 -5.75 2.56
C CYS A 104 8.75 -6.92 1.63
N GLY A 105 9.56 -7.86 2.11
CA GLY A 105 9.95 -9.04 1.34
C GLY A 105 8.91 -10.18 1.21
N SER A 106 7.70 -10.08 1.76
CA SER A 106 6.78 -11.25 1.90
C SER A 106 5.39 -11.10 1.28
N TRP A 107 5.04 -9.93 0.75
CA TRP A 107 3.63 -9.60 0.42
C TRP A 107 3.10 -10.29 -0.84
N VAL A 108 3.98 -10.72 -1.76
CA VAL A 108 3.56 -11.32 -3.03
C VAL A 108 2.95 -12.72 -2.82
N ASN A 109 3.36 -13.42 -1.76
CA ASN A 109 2.94 -14.80 -1.46
C ASN A 109 1.89 -14.89 -0.33
N ALA A 110 1.20 -13.78 -0.01
CA ALA A 110 0.33 -13.63 1.17
C ALA A 110 -1.18 -13.50 0.88
#